data_AF-D8TUA8-F1
#
_entry.id   AF-D8TUA8-F1
#
_cell.length_a   1.000
_cell.length_b   1.000
_cell.length_c   1.000
_cell.angle_alpha   90.00
_cell.angle_beta   90.00
_cell.angle_gamma   90.00
#
_symmetry.space_group_name_H-M   'P 1'
#
loop_
_entity.id
_entity.type
_entity.pdbx_description
1 polymer ?
#
loop_
_entity_poly.entity_id
_entity_poly.type
_entity_poly.pdbx_seq_one_letter_code
_entity_poly.pdbx_strand_id
1 'polypeptide(L)'
;MQPENVLFTSDWKLKLADFGVSIDLSKERAVTRTGTVTYMAPEVARCPLKIHPEDNKLDEHLAYGTACDIWGLGVLTYELLVGFTPLNAPALPPPPYDGGSSCSGGGETAAMQTQPALIFPSCMSRASRDFVARALAVGALFDEGVR
;
A
#
# COMPACT_ATOMS: atom_id res chain seq x y z
N MET A 1 5.06 -0.64 6.65
CA MET A 1 5.28 0.63 7.39
C MET A 1 3.94 1.16 7.89
N GLN A 2 3.81 1.48 9.17
CA GLN A 2 2.58 2.05 9.79
C GLN A 2 2.94 3.35 10.54
N PRO A 3 2.03 4.33 10.70
CA PRO A 3 2.34 5.60 11.37
C PRO A 3 2.85 5.44 12.80
N GLU A 4 2.35 4.45 13.54
CA GLU A 4 2.76 4.19 14.93
C GLU A 4 4.24 3.81 15.09
N ASN A 5 4.87 3.35 14.00
CA ASN A 5 6.28 2.99 13.96
C ASN A 5 7.18 4.17 13.60
N VAL A 6 6.62 5.39 13.49
CA VAL A 6 7.35 6.64 13.22
C VAL A 6 7.40 7.47 14.50
N LEU A 7 8.57 7.50 15.13
CA LEU A 7 8.80 8.20 16.39
C LEU A 7 9.55 9.51 16.17
N PHE A 8 9.27 10.49 17.03
CA PHE A 8 10.03 11.74 17.11
C PHE A 8 10.92 11.73 18.34
N THR A 9 12.16 12.17 18.16
CA THR A 9 13.05 12.50 19.26
C THR A 9 12.74 13.90 19.82
N SER A 10 13.28 14.23 20.98
CA SER A 10 13.14 15.56 21.60
C SER A 10 13.72 16.70 20.76
N ASP A 11 14.64 16.40 19.84
CA ASP A 11 15.20 17.33 18.85
C ASP A 11 14.48 17.28 17.48
N TRP A 12 13.23 16.81 17.45
CA TRP A 12 12.37 16.78 16.24
C TRP A 12 12.92 15.94 15.08
N LYS A 13 13.78 14.95 15.35
CA LYS A 13 14.22 13.99 14.34
C LYS A 13 13.27 12.81 14.28
N LEU A 14 12.98 12.39 13.06
CA LEU A 14 12.15 11.22 12.78
C LEU A 14 12.99 9.94 12.86
N LYS A 15 12.49 8.92 13.53
CA LYS A 15 13.09 7.59 13.65
C LYS A 15 12.04 6.52 13.37
N LEU A 16 12.46 5.46 12.68
CA LEU A 16 11.66 4.25 12.54
C LEU A 16 11.86 3.34 13.76
N ALA A 17 10.79 2.74 14.23
CA ALA A 17 10.78 1.76 15.30
C ALA A 17 10.11 0.47 14.82
N ASP A 18 10.24 -0.58 15.63
CA ASP A 18 9.62 -1.90 15.44
C ASP A 18 9.96 -2.59 14.09
N PHE A 19 11.05 -3.35 14.13
CA PHE A 19 11.53 -4.20 13.03
C PHE A 19 11.12 -5.67 13.20
N GLY A 20 10.10 -5.97 14.03
CA GLY A 20 9.71 -7.35 14.36
C GLY A 20 9.29 -8.20 13.15
N VAL A 21 8.92 -7.55 12.04
CA VAL A 21 8.52 -8.20 10.78
C VAL A 21 9.50 -7.92 9.62
N SER A 22 10.65 -7.31 9.91
CA SER A 22 11.65 -7.00 8.88
C SER A 22 12.44 -8.23 8.47
N ILE A 23 12.84 -8.30 7.19
CA ILE A 23 13.56 -9.42 6.59
C ILE A 23 14.92 -8.92 6.08
N ASP A 24 15.97 -9.69 6.35
CA ASP A 24 17.28 -9.49 5.76
C ASP A 24 17.34 -10.19 4.38
N LEU A 25 17.15 -9.42 3.31
CA LEU A 25 17.15 -9.93 1.94
C LEU A 25 18.47 -10.58 1.52
N SER A 26 19.57 -10.35 2.24
CA SER A 26 20.85 -11.03 1.98
C SER A 26 20.90 -12.46 2.50
N LYS A 27 20.00 -12.80 3.44
CA LYS A 27 19.94 -14.11 4.10
C LYS A 27 18.71 -14.90 3.69
N GLU A 28 17.61 -14.21 3.40
CA GLU A 28 16.31 -14.85 3.21
C GLU A 28 15.46 -14.11 2.18
N ARG A 29 14.82 -14.87 1.29
CA ARG A 29 13.89 -14.32 0.30
C ARG A 29 12.60 -13.86 0.97
N ALA A 30 12.17 -12.64 0.66
CA ALA A 30 10.90 -12.11 1.13
C ALA A 30 9.74 -12.64 0.26
N VAL A 31 8.95 -13.54 0.84
CA VAL A 31 7.75 -14.19 0.25
C VAL A 31 6.62 -14.29 1.28
N THR A 32 6.77 -13.61 2.42
CA THR A 32 5.84 -13.70 3.54
C THR A 32 4.82 -12.58 3.41
N ARG A 33 3.54 -12.91 3.44
CA ARG A 33 2.47 -11.92 3.58
C ARG A 33 2.35 -11.48 5.04
N THR A 34 2.92 -10.33 5.38
CA THR A 34 2.90 -9.76 6.75
C THR A 34 2.78 -8.24 6.72
N GLY A 35 2.28 -7.66 7.81
CA GLY A 35 2.03 -6.23 7.97
C GLY A 35 0.55 -5.84 7.88
N THR A 36 0.28 -4.55 8.03
CA THR A 36 -1.08 -4.00 8.08
C THR A 36 -1.65 -3.83 6.68
N VAL A 37 -2.82 -4.42 6.44
CA VAL A 37 -3.45 -4.54 5.11
C VAL A 37 -3.55 -3.21 4.37
N THR A 38 -3.88 -2.12 5.06
CA THR A 38 -4.04 -0.79 4.45
C THR A 38 -2.74 -0.18 3.92
N TYR A 39 -1.58 -0.63 4.39
CA TYR A 39 -0.25 -0.18 3.94
C TYR A 39 0.48 -1.25 3.12
N MET A 40 -0.15 -2.40 2.91
CA MET A 40 0.45 -3.55 2.24
C MET A 40 0.53 -3.30 0.74
N ALA A 41 1.72 -3.49 0.17
CA ALA A 41 1.95 -3.41 -1.26
C ALA A 41 1.30 -4.60 -1.99
N PRO A 42 0.82 -4.44 -3.24
CA PRO A 42 0.14 -5.49 -3.98
C PRO A 42 1.00 -6.75 -4.15
N GLU A 43 2.31 -6.60 -4.34
CA GLU A 43 3.27 -7.70 -4.47
C GLU A 43 3.49 -8.49 -3.16
N VAL A 44 3.18 -7.89 -2.01
CA VAL A 44 3.16 -8.56 -0.71
C VAL A 44 1.81 -9.22 -0.49
N ALA A 45 0.71 -8.58 -0.91
CA ALA A 45 -0.65 -9.09 -0.76
C ALA A 45 -0.92 -10.36 -1.58
N ARG A 46 -0.27 -10.53 -2.74
CA ARG A 46 -0.32 -11.75 -3.56
C ARG A 46 0.36 -12.97 -2.91
N CYS A 47 1.24 -12.76 -1.92
CA CYS A 47 1.93 -13.86 -1.27
C CYS A 47 0.94 -14.75 -0.49
N PRO A 48 1.02 -16.08 -0.60
CA PRO A 48 0.21 -16.98 0.22
C PRO A 48 0.55 -16.85 1.71
N LEU A 49 -0.41 -17.18 2.57
CA LEU A 49 -0.15 -17.34 3.99
C LEU A 49 0.79 -18.52 4.22
N LYS A 50 1.70 -18.36 5.17
CA LYS A 50 2.63 -19.41 5.59
C LYS A 50 2.06 -20.17 6.78
N ILE A 51 2.22 -21.49 6.75
CA ILE A 51 1.97 -22.36 7.90
C ILE A 51 3.32 -22.75 8.53
N HIS A 52 4.34 -22.95 7.69
CA HIS A 52 5.71 -23.27 8.09
C HIS A 52 6.72 -22.23 7.56
N PRO A 53 7.88 -22.01 8.23
CA PRO A 53 8.88 -21.02 7.80
C PRO A 53 9.38 -21.21 6.36
N GLU A 54 9.62 -22.46 5.98
CA GLU A 54 10.09 -22.91 4.67
C GLU A 54 9.09 -22.73 3.52
N ASP A 55 7.82 -22.46 3.80
CA ASP A 55 6.78 -22.33 2.78
C ASP A 55 7.11 -21.21 1.77
N ASN A 56 6.85 -21.51 0.50
CA ASN A 56 6.95 -20.59 -0.65
C ASN A 56 8.35 -20.02 -0.92
N LYS A 57 9.39 -20.44 -0.18
CA LYS A 57 10.76 -19.89 -0.29
C LYS A 57 11.45 -20.15 -1.62
N LEU A 58 11.06 -21.23 -2.30
CA LEU A 58 11.61 -21.64 -3.58
C LEU A 58 10.88 -21.02 -4.78
N ASP A 59 9.75 -20.34 -4.56
CA ASP A 59 8.99 -19.69 -5.63
C ASP A 59 9.51 -18.26 -5.85
N GLU A 60 10.15 -18.05 -7.00
CA GLU A 60 10.69 -16.75 -7.36
C GLU A 60 9.60 -15.75 -7.76
N HIS A 61 8.44 -16.21 -8.24
CA HIS A 61 7.34 -15.34 -8.64
C HIS A 61 6.68 -14.65 -7.44
N LEU A 62 6.80 -15.26 -6.25
CA LEU A 62 6.31 -14.70 -4.99
C LEU A 62 7.31 -13.76 -4.32
N ALA A 63 8.54 -13.67 -4.83
CA ALA A 63 9.55 -12.78 -4.27
C ALA A 63 9.14 -11.31 -4.44
N TYR A 64 9.35 -10.52 -3.39
CA TYR A 64 9.28 -9.07 -3.44
C TYR A 64 10.57 -8.46 -2.85
N GLY A 65 10.81 -7.20 -3.20
CA GLY A 65 12.00 -6.45 -2.77
C GLY A 65 11.64 -5.22 -1.94
N THR A 66 12.60 -4.31 -1.79
CA THR A 66 12.46 -3.08 -1.00
C THR A 66 11.42 -2.09 -1.56
N ALA A 67 10.90 -2.35 -2.77
CA ALA A 67 9.81 -1.59 -3.38
C ALA A 67 8.55 -1.55 -2.51
N CYS A 68 8.28 -2.61 -1.74
CA CYS A 68 7.12 -2.68 -0.86
C CYS A 68 7.17 -1.61 0.25
N ASP A 69 8.36 -1.23 0.70
CA ASP A 69 8.54 -0.18 1.71
C ASP A 69 8.27 1.21 1.11
N ILE A 70 8.62 1.42 -0.16
CA ILE A 70 8.32 2.66 -0.89
C ILE A 70 6.80 2.82 -1.05
N TRP A 71 6.09 1.72 -1.37
CA TRP A 71 4.64 1.71 -1.40
C TRP A 71 4.05 2.09 -0.03
N GLY A 72 4.50 1.43 1.04
CA GLY A 72 4.04 1.71 2.40
C GLY A 72 4.30 3.16 2.83
N LEU A 73 5.44 3.73 2.42
CA LEU A 73 5.76 5.14 2.64
C LEU A 73 4.82 6.07 1.85
N GLY A 74 4.45 5.71 0.62
CA GLY A 74 3.45 6.43 -0.18
C GLY A 74 2.09 6.48 0.50
N VAL A 75 1.61 5.33 1.00
CA VAL A 75 0.36 5.24 1.77
C VAL A 75 0.41 6.10 3.03
N LEU A 76 1.48 5.97 3.82
CA LEU A 76 1.68 6.76 5.04
C LEU A 76 1.70 8.26 4.73
N THR A 77 2.45 8.67 3.71
CA THR A 77 2.56 10.09 3.35
C THR A 77 1.22 10.65 2.91
N TYR A 78 0.45 9.89 2.13
CA TYR A 78 -0.90 10.28 1.76
C TYR A 78 -1.79 10.45 2.99
N GLU A 79 -1.77 9.48 3.92
CA GLU A 79 -2.55 9.56 5.15
C GLU A 79 -2.17 10.76 6.03
N LEU A 80 -0.88 11.06 6.17
CA LEU A 80 -0.42 12.23 6.93
C LEU A 80 -0.87 13.56 6.29
N LEU A 81 -1.02 13.58 4.96
CA LEU A 81 -1.40 14.79 4.22
C LEU A 81 -2.92 14.97 4.10
N VAL A 82 -3.67 13.87 4.01
CA VAL A 82 -5.11 13.87 3.70
C VAL A 82 -5.97 13.48 4.92
N GLY A 83 -5.39 12.76 5.89
CA GLY A 83 -6.04 12.31 7.12
C GLY A 83 -6.68 10.91 7.04
N PHE A 84 -6.62 10.24 5.89
CA PHE A 84 -7.10 8.87 5.70
C PHE A 84 -6.24 8.13 4.67
N THR A 85 -6.19 6.81 4.76
CA THR A 85 -5.48 5.97 3.78
C THR A 85 -6.19 5.96 2.41
N PRO A 86 -5.50 5.70 1.30
CA PRO A 86 -6.14 5.62 -0.03
C PRO A 86 -7.27 4.59 -0.12
N LEU A 87 -7.23 3.55 0.73
CA LEU A 87 -8.27 2.50 0.80
C LEU A 87 -9.52 2.93 1.57
N ASN A 88 -9.40 3.92 2.47
CA ASN A 88 -10.48 4.41 3.32
C ASN A 88 -11.01 5.78 2.85
N ALA A 89 -10.78 6.16 1.59
CA ALA A 89 -11.29 7.40 1.06
C ALA A 89 -12.83 7.43 1.17
N PRO A 90 -13.43 8.49 1.73
CA PRO A 90 -14.87 8.62 1.74
C PRO A 90 -15.37 8.62 0.29
N ALA A 91 -16.39 7.80 0.01
CA ALA A 91 -17.05 7.82 -1.29
C ALA A 91 -17.49 9.26 -1.56
N LEU A 92 -16.92 9.89 -2.60
CA LEU A 92 -17.42 11.17 -3.06
C LEU A 92 -18.93 11.01 -3.29
N PRO A 93 -19.77 11.97 -2.85
CA PRO A 93 -21.16 11.94 -3.25
C PRO A 93 -21.20 11.86 -4.79
N PRO A 94 -22.06 11.01 -5.36
CA PRO A 94 -22.16 10.90 -6.81
C PRO A 94 -22.36 12.31 -7.39
N PRO A 95 -21.77 12.61 -8.56
CA PRO A 95 -22.10 13.85 -9.26
C PRO A 95 -23.62 13.95 -9.36
N PRO A 96 -24.21 15.16 -9.27
CA PRO A 96 -25.66 15.33 -9.32
C PRO A 96 -26.20 14.59 -10.55
N TYR A 97 -26.96 13.53 -10.28
CA TYR A 97 -27.40 12.53 -11.23
C TYR A 97 -28.46 13.16 -12.15
N ASP A 98 -28.19 13.24 -13.46
CA ASP A 98 -29.27 13.24 -14.45
C ASP A 98 -29.74 11.78 -14.59
N GLY A 99 -31.04 11.57 -14.40
CA GLY A 99 -31.64 10.27 -14.12
C GLY A 99 -31.40 9.16 -15.14
N GLY A 100 -31.25 7.93 -14.65
CA GLY A 100 -31.43 6.71 -15.46
C GLY A 100 -30.83 5.43 -14.89
N SER A 101 -31.70 4.55 -14.39
CA SER A 101 -31.54 3.09 -14.19
C SER A 101 -30.55 2.55 -13.16
N SER A 102 -31.11 2.07 -12.03
CA SER A 102 -30.50 1.11 -11.13
C SER A 102 -30.87 -0.34 -11.51
N CYS A 103 -29.87 -1.19 -11.73
CA CYS A 103 -29.98 -2.64 -11.58
C CYS A 103 -28.92 -3.15 -10.59
N SER A 104 -29.32 -4.18 -9.88
CA SER A 104 -28.83 -4.71 -8.60
C SER A 104 -27.48 -5.42 -8.67
N GLY A 105 -26.84 -5.62 -7.51
CA GLY A 105 -25.83 -6.67 -7.36
C GLY A 105 -24.98 -6.55 -6.10
N GLY A 106 -25.32 -7.31 -5.06
CA GLY A 106 -24.42 -7.58 -3.95
C GLY A 106 -23.28 -8.51 -4.35
N GLY A 107 -22.15 -8.38 -3.66
CA GLY A 107 -21.00 -9.27 -3.82
C GLY A 107 -19.76 -8.63 -3.22
N GLU A 108 -19.49 -8.94 -1.95
CA GLU A 108 -18.17 -8.78 -1.32
C GLU A 108 -17.18 -9.68 -2.08
N THR A 109 -16.70 -9.17 -3.21
CA THR A 109 -15.60 -9.75 -3.96
C THR A 109 -14.33 -9.21 -3.34
N ALA A 110 -13.44 -10.12 -2.93
CA ALA A 110 -12.09 -9.79 -2.49
C ALA A 110 -11.51 -8.76 -3.48
N ALA A 111 -11.40 -7.51 -3.02
CA ALA A 111 -11.02 -6.40 -3.87
C ALA A 111 -9.60 -6.67 -4.36
N MET A 112 -9.50 -7.17 -5.59
CA MET A 112 -8.34 -7.01 -6.44
C MET A 112 -7.94 -5.55 -6.29
N GLN A 113 -6.78 -5.28 -5.66
CA GLN A 113 -6.25 -3.94 -5.41
C GLN A 113 -6.01 -3.24 -6.76
N THR A 114 -7.09 -2.75 -7.35
CA THR A 114 -7.08 -1.78 -8.42
C THR A 114 -6.57 -0.48 -7.81
N GLN A 115 -5.64 0.18 -8.50
CA GLN A 115 -4.99 1.39 -8.03
C GLN A 115 -6.03 2.36 -7.45
N PRO A 116 -5.95 2.72 -6.15
CA PRO A 116 -6.96 3.56 -5.53
C PRO A 116 -6.95 4.93 -6.19
N ALA A 117 -8.13 5.45 -6.54
CA ALA A 117 -8.27 6.81 -7.07
C ALA A 117 -7.84 7.80 -5.98
N LEU A 118 -6.64 8.38 -6.14
CA LEU A 118 -6.07 9.31 -5.16
C LEU A 118 -6.82 10.65 -5.22
N ILE A 119 -7.33 11.09 -4.07
CA ILE A 119 -8.03 12.38 -3.93
C ILE A 119 -7.12 13.34 -3.18
N PHE A 120 -6.66 14.38 -3.87
CA PHE A 120 -5.78 15.38 -3.28
C PHE A 120 -6.52 16.69 -3.00
N PRO A 121 -6.45 17.24 -1.76
CA PRO A 121 -6.87 18.60 -1.46
C PRO A 121 -6.25 19.65 -2.41
N SER A 122 -7.03 20.67 -2.77
CA SER A 122 -6.59 21.73 -3.69
C SER A 122 -5.42 22.57 -3.18
N CYS A 123 -5.25 22.64 -1.86
CA CYS A 123 -4.12 23.32 -1.19
C CYS A 123 -2.81 22.52 -1.23
N MET A 124 -2.82 21.28 -1.70
CA MET A 124 -1.64 20.42 -1.71
C MET A 124 -0.67 20.82 -2.84
N SER A 125 0.61 20.94 -2.48
CA SER A 125 1.67 21.25 -3.45
C SER A 125 1.75 20.18 -4.55
N ARG A 126 2.22 20.58 -5.74
CA ARG A 126 2.46 19.64 -6.84
C ARG A 126 3.52 18.60 -6.47
N ALA A 127 4.58 19.02 -5.78
CA ALA A 127 5.65 18.13 -5.34
C ALA A 127 5.16 17.03 -4.40
N SER A 128 4.27 17.35 -3.45
CA SER A 128 3.68 16.37 -2.54
C SER A 128 2.80 15.36 -3.28
N ARG A 129 1.99 15.84 -4.23
CA ARG A 129 1.15 14.98 -5.09
C ARG A 129 1.99 14.05 -5.95
N ASP A 130 3.02 14.59 -6.60
CA ASP A 130 3.93 13.83 -7.46
C ASP A 130 4.71 12.79 -6.64
N PHE A 131 5.15 13.12 -5.42
CA PHE A 131 5.82 12.17 -4.53
C PHE A 131 4.91 10.98 -4.20
N VAL A 132 3.68 11.23 -3.74
CA VAL A 132 2.72 10.17 -3.40
C VAL A 132 2.38 9.33 -4.63
N ALA A 133 2.05 9.97 -5.75
CA ALA A 133 1.69 9.28 -6.98
C ALA A 133 2.83 8.37 -7.47
N ARG A 134 4.09 8.85 -7.43
CA ARG A 134 5.24 8.06 -7.84
C ARG A 134 5.54 6.91 -6.88
N ALA A 135 5.42 7.14 -5.57
CA ALA A 135 5.64 6.09 -4.57
C ALA A 135 4.64 4.93 -4.73
N LEU A 136 3.37 5.26 -5.01
CA LEU A 136 2.32 4.26 -5.24
C LEU A 136 2.39 3.63 -6.65
N ALA A 137 2.97 4.32 -7.64
CA ALA A 137 3.22 3.73 -8.94
C ALA A 137 4.30 2.64 -8.93
N VAL A 138 5.21 2.61 -7.92
CA VAL A 138 6.26 1.59 -7.83
C VAL A 138 5.67 0.18 -7.76
N GLY A 139 4.61 -0.03 -6.98
CA GLY A 139 3.94 -1.33 -6.90
C GLY A 139 3.23 -1.74 -8.20
N ALA A 140 2.82 -0.78 -9.03
CA ALA A 140 2.17 -1.03 -10.32
C ALA A 140 3.16 -1.55 -11.39
N LEU A 141 4.41 -1.06 -11.36
CA LEU A 141 5.44 -1.45 -12.32
C LEU A 141 5.86 -2.93 -12.20
N PHE A 142 5.69 -3.53 -11.01
CA PHE A 142 6.00 -4.95 -10.80
C PHE A 142 4.89 -5.88 -11.31
N ASP A 143 3.68 -5.39 -11.52
CA ASP A 143 2.59 -6.18 -12.13
C ASP A 143 2.74 -6.27 -13.65
N GLU A 144 3.36 -5.25 -14.29
CA GLU A 144 3.64 -5.25 -15.74
C GLU A 144 4.93 -5.98 -16.15
N GLY A 145 5.87 -6.18 -15.22
CA GLY A 145 7.14 -6.89 -15.46
C GLY A 145 7.05 -8.42 -15.46
N VAL A 146 5.85 -8.98 -15.27
CA VAL A 146 5.57 -10.42 -15.34
C VAL A 146 4.77 -10.70 -16.62
N ARG A 147 5.41 -10.57 -17.79
CA ARG A 147 4.95 -11.14 -19.06
C ARG A 147 6.13 -11.64 -19.87
#